data_AF-A0A359B0Q9-F1
#
_entry.id   AF-A0A359B0Q9-F1
#
_cell.length_a   1.000
_cell.length_b   1.000
_cell.length_c   1.000
_cell.angle_alpha   90.00
_cell.angle_beta   90.00
_cell.angle_gamma   90.00
#
_symmetry.space_group_name_H-M   'P 1'
#
loop_
_entity.id
_entity.type
_entity.pdbx_description
1 polymer ?
#
loop_
_entity_poly.entity_id
_entity_poly.type
_entity_poly.pdbx_seq_one_letter_code
_entity_poly.pdbx_strand_id
1 'polypeptide(L)'
;MALSRKMNVNFSKNNSMKKIIGFIVMAVIACCLTSCEKHESWENGRPDLEHVYILLLNQPDNQVDWLSYEIAQNGDSRWRFGASATSGTWIVSDEQWVASIPFSFRSERVRTYDVVSFIWVESTLKAGADYVVTREDGTVLTPDANGGYPLIWPQAKRADQSIKIKRIQGSPDGTIKVQTFNPAKGVPVISDVASLVNNKTSEYEVRCTTLDVNKVTLTFN
;
A
#
# COMPACT_ATOMS: atom_id res chain seq x y z
N MET A 1 -20.66 24.68 -70.14
CA MET A 1 -19.63 23.61 -70.17
C MET A 1 -18.30 24.25 -69.82
N ALA A 2 -17.59 23.70 -68.83
CA ALA A 2 -16.65 24.41 -67.96
C ALA A 2 -15.34 24.87 -68.62
N LEU A 3 -14.84 26.00 -68.10
CA LEU A 3 -13.56 26.66 -68.35
C LEU A 3 -12.35 25.81 -67.89
N SER A 4 -11.28 25.82 -68.69
CA SER A 4 -9.93 25.47 -68.27
C SER A 4 -9.11 26.75 -68.13
N ARG A 5 -8.60 27.03 -66.92
CA ARG A 5 -7.54 28.01 -66.72
C ARG A 5 -6.60 27.53 -65.62
N LYS A 6 -5.41 27.07 -66.02
CA LYS A 6 -4.28 26.84 -65.10
C LYS A 6 -3.83 28.18 -64.53
N MET A 7 -3.70 28.28 -63.21
CA MET A 7 -2.90 29.32 -62.55
C MET A 7 -1.71 28.66 -61.86
N ASN A 8 -0.51 29.01 -62.34
CA ASN A 8 0.74 28.85 -61.61
C ASN A 8 0.76 29.84 -60.45
N VAL A 9 1.02 29.35 -59.23
CA VAL A 9 1.26 30.20 -58.06
C VAL A 9 2.74 30.12 -57.72
N ASN A 10 3.44 31.23 -57.92
CA ASN A 10 4.81 31.43 -57.46
C ASN A 10 4.83 31.54 -55.92
N PHE A 11 5.62 30.69 -55.25
CA PHE A 11 5.86 30.81 -53.81
C PHE A 11 6.81 31.97 -53.53
N SER A 12 6.25 33.11 -53.11
CA SER A 12 7.00 34.21 -52.52
C SER A 12 7.58 33.79 -51.17
N LYS A 13 8.91 33.93 -51.01
CA LYS A 13 9.66 33.59 -49.80
C LYS A 13 9.36 34.63 -48.71
N ASN A 14 8.32 34.36 -47.92
CA ASN A 14 7.82 35.29 -46.90
C ASN A 14 8.76 35.36 -45.68
N ASN A 15 9.64 36.37 -45.65
CA ASN A 15 10.45 36.74 -44.48
C ASN A 15 9.59 37.09 -43.24
N SER A 16 8.29 37.34 -43.41
CA SER A 16 7.33 37.55 -42.31
C SER A 16 7.09 36.27 -41.49
N MET A 17 7.04 35.09 -42.13
CA MET A 17 6.86 33.81 -41.41
C MET A 17 8.02 33.48 -40.48
N LYS A 18 9.26 33.86 -40.83
CA LYS A 18 10.43 33.66 -39.95
C LYS A 18 10.37 34.52 -38.68
N LYS A 19 9.82 35.74 -38.78
CA LYS A 19 9.62 36.63 -37.63
C LYS A 19 8.47 36.13 -36.73
N ILE A 20 7.41 35.60 -37.34
CA ILE A 20 6.28 34.99 -36.62
C ILE A 20 6.71 33.69 -35.92
N ILE A 21 7.48 32.83 -36.58
CA ILE A 21 8.06 31.61 -35.98
C ILE A 21 9.01 31.98 -34.84
N GLY A 22 9.84 33.02 -34.99
CA GLY A 22 10.71 33.50 -33.92
C GLY A 22 9.95 33.99 -32.68
N PHE A 23 8.82 34.67 -32.87
CA PHE A 23 7.95 35.12 -31.77
C PHE A 23 7.24 33.97 -31.06
N ILE A 24 6.77 32.96 -31.81
CA ILE A 24 6.12 31.77 -31.25
C ILE A 24 7.11 30.91 -30.45
N VAL A 25 8.35 30.76 -30.93
CA VAL A 25 9.40 30.01 -30.22
C VAL A 25 9.79 30.70 -28.91
N MET A 26 9.89 32.04 -28.88
CA MET A 26 10.13 32.80 -27.64
C MET A 26 8.96 32.74 -26.65
N ALA A 27 7.71 32.73 -27.13
CA ALA A 27 6.54 32.59 -26.26
C ALA A 27 6.42 31.18 -25.66
N VAL A 28 6.78 30.13 -26.42
CA VAL A 28 6.80 28.74 -25.93
C VAL A 28 7.93 28.54 -24.90
N ILE A 29 9.10 29.15 -25.10
CA ILE A 29 10.19 29.11 -24.10
C ILE A 29 9.81 29.86 -22.82
N ALA A 30 9.08 30.98 -22.91
CA ALA A 30 8.57 31.70 -21.74
C ALA A 30 7.48 30.91 -20.97
N CYS A 31 6.64 30.15 -21.66
CA CYS A 31 5.63 29.28 -21.04
C CYS A 31 6.19 27.95 -20.49
N CYS A 32 7.42 27.58 -20.84
CA CYS A 32 8.10 26.40 -20.28
C CYS A 32 8.96 26.70 -19.04
N LEU A 33 9.11 27.97 -18.66
CA LEU A 33 9.84 28.38 -17.45
C LEU A 33 8.95 28.59 -16.22
N THR A 34 7.62 28.49 -16.36
CA THR A 34 6.77 28.07 -15.25
C THR A 34 6.90 26.54 -15.10
N SER A 35 8.12 26.09 -14.82
CA SER A 35 8.28 24.96 -13.91
C SER A 35 7.30 25.20 -12.79
N CYS A 36 6.50 24.19 -12.42
CA CYS A 36 5.83 24.15 -11.14
C CYS A 36 6.75 24.87 -10.15
N GLU A 37 6.31 26.03 -9.64
CA GLU A 37 6.99 26.62 -8.50
C GLU A 37 7.08 25.44 -7.53
N LYS A 38 8.32 24.97 -7.28
CA LYS A 38 8.54 24.21 -6.08
C LYS A 38 8.10 25.19 -5.03
N HIS A 39 6.86 25.01 -4.57
CA HIS A 39 6.42 25.61 -3.34
C HIS A 39 7.45 25.11 -2.31
N GLU A 40 8.49 25.91 -2.08
CA GLU A 40 9.40 25.84 -0.94
C GLU A 40 8.62 26.19 0.35
N SER A 41 7.32 25.86 0.41
CA SER A 41 6.50 26.01 1.60
C SER A 41 6.58 24.78 2.53
N TRP A 42 7.45 23.82 2.23
CA TRP A 42 7.64 22.61 3.04
C TRP A 42 9.01 22.53 3.72
N GLU A 43 9.76 23.64 3.82
CA GLU A 43 11.14 23.59 4.34
C GLU A 43 11.26 23.10 5.79
N ASN A 44 10.17 23.14 6.59
CA ASN A 44 10.16 22.61 7.96
C ASN A 44 9.19 21.43 8.16
N GLY A 45 8.56 20.93 7.09
CA GLY A 45 7.50 19.93 7.19
C GLY A 45 6.41 20.33 8.20
N ARG A 46 5.74 19.33 8.77
CA ARG A 46 4.78 19.48 9.87
C ARG A 46 5.41 18.91 11.14
N PRO A 47 5.96 19.75 12.05
CA PRO A 47 6.62 19.26 13.27
C PRO A 47 5.69 18.41 14.15
N ASP A 48 4.39 18.69 14.11
CA ASP A 48 3.33 17.91 14.79
C ASP A 48 3.19 16.48 14.25
N LEU A 49 3.66 16.22 13.02
CA LEU A 49 3.62 14.92 12.36
C LEU A 49 5.00 14.24 12.32
N GLU A 50 6.01 14.83 12.94
CA GLU A 50 7.38 14.37 12.85
C GLU A 50 7.59 12.95 13.44
N HIS A 51 6.72 12.55 14.35
CA HIS A 51 6.70 11.26 15.04
C HIS A 51 5.45 10.44 14.69
N VAL A 52 4.78 10.79 13.59
CA VAL A 52 3.60 10.08 13.08
C VAL A 52 4.02 9.24 11.88
N TYR A 53 3.74 7.94 11.94
CA TYR A 53 4.08 6.96 10.91
C TYR A 53 2.84 6.29 10.36
N ILE A 54 2.90 5.79 9.13
CA ILE A 54 1.78 5.08 8.52
C ILE A 54 2.14 3.61 8.29
N LEU A 55 1.31 2.70 8.78
CA LEU A 55 1.31 1.30 8.42
C LEU A 55 0.28 1.06 7.31
N LEU A 56 0.70 0.39 6.24
CA LEU A 56 -0.13 0.04 5.10
C LEU A 56 0.03 -1.43 4.76
N LEU A 57 -1.00 -2.02 4.17
CA LEU A 57 -0.84 -3.23 3.37
C LEU A 57 0.04 -2.91 2.16
N ASN A 58 1.08 -3.71 1.91
CA ASN A 58 1.96 -3.47 0.77
C ASN A 58 1.35 -4.09 -0.49
N GLN A 59 0.69 -3.26 -1.30
CA GLN A 59 0.04 -3.67 -2.53
C GLN A 59 0.61 -2.89 -3.73
N PRO A 60 0.58 -3.45 -4.95
CA PRO A 60 0.98 -2.74 -6.16
C PRO A 60 0.18 -1.44 -6.35
N ASP A 61 0.81 -0.41 -6.94
CA ASP A 61 0.29 0.97 -7.08
C ASP A 61 -1.03 1.11 -7.89
N ASN A 62 -1.65 0.01 -8.35
CA ASN A 62 -2.92 -0.02 -9.08
C ASN A 62 -3.90 -1.10 -8.54
N GLN A 63 -3.67 -1.63 -7.35
CA GLN A 63 -4.46 -2.71 -6.75
C GLN A 63 -4.82 -2.32 -5.33
N VAL A 64 -6.00 -1.70 -5.15
CA VAL A 64 -6.40 -1.13 -3.85
C VAL A 64 -7.67 -1.80 -3.37
N ASP A 65 -7.70 -3.12 -3.33
CA ASP A 65 -8.94 -3.73 -2.90
C ASP A 65 -8.78 -4.94 -2.01
N TRP A 66 -8.53 -6.14 -2.51
CA TRP A 66 -8.52 -7.33 -1.66
C TRP A 66 -7.32 -8.22 -1.94
N LEU A 67 -6.65 -8.66 -0.87
CA LEU A 67 -5.63 -9.68 -0.90
C LEU A 67 -6.23 -10.96 -0.30
N SER A 68 -6.38 -11.98 -1.11
CA SER A 68 -7.00 -13.24 -0.71
C SER A 68 -6.01 -14.39 -0.80
N TYR A 69 -6.05 -15.29 0.17
CA TYR A 69 -5.31 -16.56 0.15
C TYR A 69 -6.26 -17.75 0.28
N GLU A 70 -5.88 -18.85 -0.33
CA GLU A 70 -6.46 -20.16 -0.07
C GLU A 70 -5.33 -21.13 0.28
N ILE A 71 -5.54 -21.94 1.32
CA ILE A 71 -4.58 -22.93 1.81
C ILE A 71 -5.29 -24.26 2.03
N ALA A 72 -5.05 -25.21 1.14
CA ALA A 72 -5.70 -26.51 1.15
C ALA A 72 -5.07 -27.49 2.14
N GLN A 73 -5.83 -28.50 2.57
CA GLN A 73 -5.34 -29.60 3.42
C GLN A 73 -4.11 -30.31 2.83
N ASN A 74 -4.06 -30.46 1.51
CA ASN A 74 -2.95 -31.10 0.79
C ASN A 74 -1.66 -30.26 0.76
N GLY A 75 -1.69 -29.03 1.27
CA GLY A 75 -0.56 -28.12 1.32
C GLY A 75 -0.49 -27.10 0.20
N ASP A 76 -1.32 -27.24 -0.83
CA ASP A 76 -1.39 -26.25 -1.90
C ASP A 76 -1.84 -24.91 -1.32
N SER A 77 -1.07 -23.87 -1.60
CA SER A 77 -1.41 -22.51 -1.23
C SER A 77 -1.39 -21.63 -2.47
N ARG A 78 -2.30 -20.66 -2.50
CA ARG A 78 -2.43 -19.71 -3.60
C ARG A 78 -2.94 -18.38 -3.09
N TRP A 79 -2.66 -17.32 -3.84
CA TRP A 79 -3.05 -15.96 -3.49
C TRP A 79 -3.52 -15.18 -4.71
N ARG A 80 -4.21 -14.06 -4.48
CA ARG A 80 -4.60 -13.12 -5.53
C ARG A 80 -4.87 -11.73 -4.99
N PHE A 81 -4.70 -10.73 -5.86
CA PHE A 81 -5.33 -9.43 -5.71
C PHE A 81 -6.62 -9.37 -6.53
N GLY A 82 -7.64 -8.65 -6.03
CA GLY A 82 -8.89 -8.45 -6.75
C GLY A 82 -9.70 -7.26 -6.22
N ALA A 83 -10.71 -6.83 -6.99
CA ALA A 83 -11.67 -5.79 -6.60
C ALA A 83 -12.62 -6.24 -5.47
N SER A 84 -12.66 -7.53 -5.19
CA SER A 84 -13.42 -8.17 -4.11
C SER A 84 -12.64 -9.39 -3.59
N ALA A 85 -13.02 -9.91 -2.41
CA ALA A 85 -12.47 -11.17 -1.89
C ALA A 85 -12.64 -12.38 -2.84
N THR A 86 -13.56 -12.29 -3.81
CA THR A 86 -13.92 -13.37 -4.73
C THR A 86 -13.40 -13.20 -6.16
N SER A 87 -12.79 -12.06 -6.49
CA SER A 87 -12.32 -11.73 -7.83
C SER A 87 -10.78 -11.73 -7.94
N GLY A 88 -10.27 -11.73 -9.17
CA GLY A 88 -8.83 -11.79 -9.46
C GLY A 88 -8.36 -13.18 -9.88
N THR A 89 -7.14 -13.21 -10.43
CA THR A 89 -6.50 -14.44 -10.92
C THR A 89 -5.63 -15.04 -9.83
N TRP A 90 -5.84 -16.33 -9.54
CA TRP A 90 -5.03 -17.06 -8.57
C TRP A 90 -3.59 -17.27 -9.06
N ILE A 91 -2.66 -17.06 -8.14
CA ILE A 91 -1.23 -17.30 -8.30
C ILE A 91 -0.85 -18.37 -7.27
N VAL A 92 -0.24 -19.45 -7.72
CA VAL A 92 0.25 -20.52 -6.83
C VAL A 92 1.42 -19.97 -6.03
N SER A 93 1.44 -20.23 -4.72
CA SER A 93 2.59 -19.87 -3.88
C SER A 93 3.66 -20.96 -3.95
N ASP A 94 4.92 -20.58 -3.77
CA ASP A 94 6.03 -21.54 -3.71
C ASP A 94 6.10 -22.28 -2.36
N GLU A 95 5.53 -21.69 -1.30
CA GLU A 95 5.58 -22.24 0.07
C GLU A 95 4.26 -22.91 0.46
N GLN A 96 4.32 -24.23 0.71
CA GLN A 96 3.15 -25.00 1.11
C GLN A 96 2.63 -24.61 2.49
N TRP A 97 1.31 -24.69 2.65
CA TRP A 97 0.56 -24.33 3.87
C TRP A 97 0.69 -22.87 4.34
N VAL A 98 1.28 -21.97 3.56
CA VAL A 98 1.64 -20.61 4.00
C VAL A 98 0.94 -19.53 3.19
N ALA A 99 0.44 -18.51 3.89
CA ALA A 99 0.09 -17.20 3.35
C ALA A 99 1.09 -16.16 3.87
N SER A 100 1.77 -15.46 2.96
CA SER A 100 2.73 -14.40 3.27
C SER A 100 2.13 -13.03 3.00
N ILE A 101 1.71 -12.31 4.05
CA ILE A 101 0.99 -11.03 3.97
C ILE A 101 1.98 -9.88 4.15
N PRO A 102 2.17 -9.02 3.12
CA PRO A 102 3.19 -7.98 3.15
C PRO A 102 2.64 -6.64 3.69
N PHE A 103 3.41 -5.96 4.51
CA PHE A 103 3.10 -4.63 5.06
C PHE A 103 4.21 -3.64 4.75
N SER A 104 3.83 -2.38 4.56
CA SER A 104 4.75 -1.27 4.34
C SER A 104 4.66 -0.26 5.47
N PHE A 105 5.82 0.09 6.03
CA PHE A 105 5.96 1.13 7.02
C PHE A 105 6.48 2.41 6.38
N ARG A 106 5.62 3.43 6.31
CA ARG A 106 5.97 4.74 5.76
C ARG A 106 6.57 5.62 6.84
N SER A 107 7.85 5.93 6.63
CA SER A 107 8.59 6.93 7.37
C SER A 107 9.38 7.80 6.39
N GLU A 108 9.70 9.02 6.82
CA GLU A 108 10.54 9.99 6.10
C GLU A 108 11.87 10.24 6.81
N ARG A 109 12.08 9.68 8.01
CA ARG A 109 13.22 9.97 8.87
C ARG A 109 13.76 8.72 9.57
N VAL A 110 15.02 8.78 9.98
CA VAL A 110 15.66 7.77 10.83
C VAL A 110 15.68 8.30 12.27
N ARG A 111 15.40 7.43 13.24
CA ARG A 111 15.30 7.76 14.67
C ARG A 111 16.24 6.92 15.52
N THR A 112 16.40 7.32 16.76
CA THR A 112 17.17 6.60 17.79
C THR A 112 16.37 5.48 18.45
N TYR A 113 15.04 5.47 18.29
CA TYR A 113 14.12 4.47 18.83
C TYR A 113 13.55 3.59 17.72
N ASP A 114 13.10 2.39 18.11
CA ASP A 114 12.34 1.50 17.24
C ASP A 114 10.84 1.81 17.34
N VAL A 115 10.14 1.64 16.23
CA VAL A 115 8.68 1.80 16.20
C VAL A 115 8.04 0.43 16.21
N VAL A 116 7.04 0.24 17.05
CA VAL A 116 6.21 -0.97 17.06
C VAL A 116 4.84 -0.64 16.49
N SER A 117 4.40 -1.42 15.50
CA SER A 117 3.01 -1.46 15.06
C SER A 117 2.42 -2.84 15.31
N PHE A 118 1.11 -2.97 15.20
CA PHE A 118 0.42 -4.23 15.43
C PHE A 118 -0.43 -4.65 14.24
N ILE A 119 -0.56 -5.96 14.06
CA ILE A 119 -1.56 -6.58 13.19
C ILE A 119 -2.48 -7.46 14.04
N TRP A 120 -3.75 -7.52 13.67
CA TRP A 120 -4.74 -8.34 14.36
C TRP A 120 -5.24 -9.44 13.44
N VAL A 121 -5.50 -10.59 14.04
CA VAL A 121 -6.00 -11.77 13.36
C VAL A 121 -7.37 -12.10 13.94
N GLU A 122 -8.41 -11.98 13.12
CA GLU A 122 -9.78 -12.33 13.49
C GLU A 122 -10.15 -13.66 12.84
N SER A 123 -10.41 -14.68 13.66
CA SER A 123 -10.76 -16.02 13.19
C SER A 123 -11.51 -16.83 14.24
N THR A 124 -12.28 -17.81 13.78
CA THR A 124 -12.79 -18.92 14.60
C THR A 124 -11.76 -20.02 14.82
N LEU A 125 -10.68 -20.04 14.01
CA LEU A 125 -9.54 -20.94 14.15
C LEU A 125 -8.63 -20.45 15.29
N LYS A 126 -7.97 -21.39 15.96
CA LYS A 126 -7.13 -21.12 17.14
C LYS A 126 -5.65 -21.03 16.77
N ALA A 127 -5.05 -19.87 17.00
CA ALA A 127 -3.59 -19.72 16.91
C ALA A 127 -2.88 -20.70 17.85
N GLY A 128 -1.79 -21.31 17.37
CA GLY A 128 -1.02 -22.35 18.05
C GLY A 128 -1.58 -23.77 17.92
N ALA A 129 -2.85 -23.95 17.51
CA ALA A 129 -3.48 -25.26 17.31
C ALA A 129 -3.85 -25.52 15.84
N ASP A 130 -4.47 -24.53 15.19
CA ASP A 130 -4.93 -24.65 13.80
C ASP A 130 -3.99 -23.92 12.82
N TYR A 131 -3.30 -22.88 13.29
CA TYR A 131 -2.30 -22.14 12.54
C TYR A 131 -1.24 -21.52 13.45
N VAL A 132 -0.10 -21.13 12.88
CA VAL A 132 0.92 -20.33 13.55
C VAL A 132 1.18 -19.03 12.78
N VAL A 133 1.45 -17.95 13.51
CA VAL A 133 1.86 -16.66 12.95
C VAL A 133 3.36 -16.53 13.15
N THR A 134 4.09 -16.23 12.08
CA THR A 134 5.55 -16.11 12.09
C THR A 134 6.01 -14.88 11.33
N ARG A 135 7.23 -14.41 11.61
CA ARG A 135 7.96 -13.49 10.74
C ARG A 135 8.51 -14.22 9.52
N GLU A 136 9.07 -13.47 8.57
CA GLU A 136 9.71 -14.03 7.37
C GLU A 136 10.86 -15.01 7.70
N ASP A 137 11.58 -14.77 8.80
CA ASP A 137 12.68 -15.62 9.28
C ASP A 137 12.21 -16.90 10.03
N GLY A 138 10.90 -17.11 10.14
CA GLY A 138 10.30 -18.25 10.84
C GLY A 138 10.11 -18.05 12.35
N THR A 139 10.51 -16.91 12.92
CA THR A 139 10.27 -16.59 14.33
C THR A 139 8.77 -16.54 14.61
N VAL A 140 8.30 -17.35 15.57
CA VAL A 140 6.89 -17.36 15.99
C VAL A 140 6.55 -16.04 16.69
N LEU A 141 5.47 -15.40 16.26
CA LEU A 141 4.91 -14.21 16.87
C LEU A 141 3.81 -14.59 17.85
N THR A 142 3.82 -13.97 19.02
CA THR A 142 2.74 -14.06 20.00
C THR A 142 2.00 -12.72 20.08
N PRO A 143 0.67 -12.73 20.15
CA PRO A 143 -0.08 -11.50 20.33
C PRO A 143 0.18 -10.89 21.71
N ASP A 144 0.05 -9.57 21.82
CA ASP A 144 0.09 -8.84 23.08
C ASP A 144 -1.21 -9.01 23.89
N ALA A 145 -1.32 -8.31 25.02
CA ALA A 145 -2.52 -8.31 25.85
C ALA A 145 -3.78 -7.80 25.14
N ASN A 146 -3.64 -7.05 24.04
CA ASN A 146 -4.73 -6.53 23.22
C ASN A 146 -4.99 -7.40 21.97
N GLY A 147 -4.38 -8.58 21.88
CA GLY A 147 -4.53 -9.49 20.75
C GLY A 147 -3.75 -9.11 19.48
N GLY A 148 -2.90 -8.08 19.55
CA GLY A 148 -2.13 -7.58 18.41
C GLY A 148 -0.75 -8.26 18.31
N TYR A 149 -0.40 -8.75 17.13
CA TYR A 149 0.93 -9.28 16.84
C TYR A 149 1.89 -8.13 16.49
N PRO A 150 3.02 -7.99 17.20
CA PRO A 150 3.91 -6.84 17.01
C PRO A 150 4.80 -6.99 15.77
N LEU A 151 4.86 -5.92 14.99
CA LEU A 151 5.87 -5.66 13.95
C LEU A 151 6.82 -4.58 14.46
N ILE A 152 8.12 -4.88 14.42
CA ILE A 152 9.16 -3.98 14.88
C ILE A 152 9.80 -3.33 13.66
N TRP A 153 9.93 -2.01 13.69
CA TRP A 153 10.50 -1.19 12.63
C TRP A 153 11.75 -0.48 13.18
N PRO A 154 12.94 -1.07 12.93
CA PRO A 154 14.17 -0.56 13.52
C PRO A 154 14.44 0.89 13.14
N GLN A 155 14.74 1.73 14.13
CA GLN A 155 15.10 3.14 13.95
C GLN A 155 14.06 3.97 13.18
N ALA A 156 12.79 3.56 13.22
CA ALA A 156 11.72 4.12 12.39
C ALA A 156 12.08 4.22 10.89
N LYS A 157 12.95 3.35 10.39
CA LYS A 157 13.33 3.33 8.98
C LYS A 157 12.16 2.82 8.14
N ARG A 158 11.90 3.48 7.02
CA ARG A 158 10.97 2.97 6.01
C ARG A 158 11.42 1.57 5.59
N ALA A 159 10.51 0.62 5.65
CA ALA A 159 10.76 -0.77 5.29
C ALA A 159 9.45 -1.46 4.93
N ASP A 160 9.58 -2.57 4.22
CA ASP A 160 8.51 -3.52 4.02
C ASP A 160 8.87 -4.79 4.82
N GLN A 161 7.87 -5.42 5.42
CA GLN A 161 8.02 -6.73 6.04
C GLN A 161 6.72 -7.53 5.93
N SER A 162 6.81 -8.84 5.84
CA SER A 162 5.66 -9.73 5.81
C SER A 162 5.49 -10.49 7.12
N ILE A 163 4.25 -10.84 7.43
CA ILE A 163 3.97 -11.94 8.34
C ILE A 163 3.60 -13.17 7.53
N LYS A 164 3.87 -14.34 8.08
CA LYS A 164 3.43 -15.62 7.55
C LYS A 164 2.39 -16.23 8.47
N ILE A 165 1.23 -16.57 7.92
CA ILE A 165 0.25 -17.42 8.59
C ILE A 165 0.35 -18.80 7.97
N LYS A 166 0.75 -19.77 8.79
CA LYS A 166 0.95 -21.15 8.37
C LYS A 166 -0.14 -22.04 8.94
N ARG A 167 -0.88 -22.73 8.07
CA ARG A 167 -1.85 -23.77 8.45
C ARG A 167 -1.12 -24.95 9.08
N ILE A 168 -1.66 -25.49 10.17
CA ILE A 168 -1.21 -26.75 10.75
C ILE A 168 -1.90 -27.90 10.02
N GLN A 169 -1.15 -28.93 9.62
CA GLN A 169 -1.70 -30.06 8.90
C GLN A 169 -2.80 -30.75 9.70
N GLY A 170 -3.95 -31.01 9.08
CA GLY A 170 -5.12 -31.61 9.73
C GLY A 170 -5.96 -30.62 10.54
N SER A 171 -5.63 -29.32 10.54
CA SER A 171 -6.48 -28.29 11.14
C SER A 171 -7.84 -28.23 10.42
N PRO A 172 -8.93 -27.83 11.12
CA PRO A 172 -10.21 -27.60 10.49
C PRO A 172 -10.13 -26.50 9.43
N ASP A 173 -11.11 -26.53 8.53
CA ASP A 173 -11.35 -25.47 7.56
C ASP A 173 -11.92 -24.23 8.25
N GLY A 174 -11.74 -23.07 7.64
CA GLY A 174 -12.19 -21.82 8.23
C GLY A 174 -11.63 -20.60 7.54
N THR A 175 -11.95 -19.43 8.10
CA THR A 175 -11.52 -18.15 7.54
C THR A 175 -10.76 -17.36 8.59
N ILE A 176 -9.69 -16.71 8.13
CA ILE A 176 -8.89 -15.78 8.91
C ILE A 176 -8.93 -14.43 8.21
N LYS A 177 -9.21 -13.36 8.95
CA LYS A 177 -9.02 -12.00 8.48
C LYS A 177 -7.82 -11.38 9.16
N VAL A 178 -7.01 -10.67 8.39
CA VAL A 178 -5.86 -9.92 8.91
C VAL A 178 -6.15 -8.43 8.79
N GLN A 179 -5.96 -7.71 9.90
CA GLN A 179 -6.31 -6.29 10.00
C GLN A 179 -5.13 -5.49 10.55
N THR A 180 -4.95 -4.28 10.03
CA THR A 180 -4.02 -3.29 10.60
C THR A 180 -4.68 -2.47 11.72
N PHE A 181 -5.95 -2.73 12.03
CA PHE A 181 -6.71 -2.09 13.11
C PHE A 181 -7.10 -3.12 14.16
N ASN A 182 -7.22 -2.65 15.41
CA ASN A 182 -7.78 -3.48 16.46
C ASN A 182 -9.29 -3.63 16.25
N PRO A 183 -9.81 -4.82 15.91
CA PRO A 183 -11.22 -5.02 15.65
C PRO A 183 -12.10 -4.73 16.88
N ALA A 184 -11.54 -4.83 18.11
CA ALA A 184 -12.26 -4.51 19.34
C ALA A 184 -12.57 -3.00 19.48
N LYS A 185 -11.89 -2.13 18.72
CA LYS A 185 -12.15 -0.68 18.70
C LYS A 185 -13.24 -0.27 17.71
N GLY A 186 -13.82 -1.22 16.97
CA GLY A 186 -14.80 -0.95 15.92
C GLY A 186 -14.18 -0.52 14.60
N VAL A 187 -15.03 -0.07 13.66
CA VAL A 187 -14.61 0.32 12.31
C VAL A 187 -13.98 1.73 12.36
N PRO A 188 -12.78 1.94 11.81
CA PRO A 188 -12.15 3.26 11.79
C PRO A 188 -12.89 4.24 10.88
N VAL A 189 -12.89 5.51 11.25
CA VAL A 189 -13.59 6.61 10.58
C VAL A 189 -12.57 7.63 10.10
N ILE A 190 -12.54 7.90 8.79
CA ILE A 190 -11.50 8.76 8.17
C ILE A 190 -11.48 10.19 8.73
N SER A 191 -12.64 10.72 9.15
CA SER A 191 -12.75 12.04 9.76
C SER A 191 -12.35 12.08 11.24
N ASP A 192 -12.14 10.93 11.87
CA ASP A 192 -11.68 10.80 13.25
C ASP A 192 -10.28 10.18 13.30
N VAL A 193 -9.27 11.03 13.43
CA VAL A 193 -7.86 10.62 13.47
C VAL A 193 -7.57 9.67 14.64
N ALA A 194 -8.29 9.77 15.76
CA ALA A 194 -8.06 8.88 16.90
C ALA A 194 -8.44 7.44 16.57
N SER A 195 -9.45 7.24 15.72
CA SER A 195 -9.84 5.92 15.22
C SER A 195 -8.79 5.30 14.29
N LEU A 196 -7.88 6.11 13.73
CA LEU A 196 -6.81 5.65 12.84
C LEU A 196 -5.57 5.13 13.59
N VAL A 197 -5.52 5.31 14.91
CA VAL A 197 -4.34 4.98 15.72
C VAL A 197 -4.20 3.46 15.89
N ASN A 198 -3.10 2.94 15.36
CA ASN A 198 -2.65 1.56 15.55
C ASN A 198 -1.93 1.40 16.89
N ASN A 199 -0.91 2.23 17.12
CA ASN A 199 -0.13 2.25 18.34
C ASN A 199 0.27 3.69 18.67
N LYS A 200 0.31 4.04 19.96
CA LYS A 200 0.73 5.36 20.42
C LYS A 200 1.50 5.24 21.72
N THR A 201 2.68 5.85 21.77
CA THR A 201 3.53 5.97 22.94
C THR A 201 3.77 7.44 23.25
N SER A 202 4.63 7.74 24.21
CA SER A 202 5.15 9.10 24.42
C SER A 202 6.12 9.55 23.32
N GLU A 203 6.69 8.63 22.55
CA GLU A 203 7.72 8.92 21.52
C GLU A 203 7.16 8.98 20.10
N TYR A 204 6.07 8.24 19.81
CA TYR A 204 5.53 8.15 18.46
C TYR A 204 4.05 7.75 18.41
N GLU A 205 3.47 7.93 17.22
CA GLU A 205 2.15 7.43 16.85
C GLU A 205 2.22 6.72 15.50
N VAL A 206 1.71 5.49 15.44
CA VAL A 206 1.49 4.76 14.19
C VAL A 206 0.00 4.84 13.86
N ARG A 207 -0.30 5.24 12.63
CA ARG A 207 -1.65 5.26 12.07
C ARG A 207 -1.78 4.26 10.94
N CYS A 208 -3.01 3.82 10.71
CA CYS A 208 -3.38 2.99 9.57
C CYS A 208 -4.35 3.72 8.65
N THR A 209 -4.62 3.16 7.47
CA THR A 209 -5.56 3.72 6.50
C THR A 209 -6.88 2.97 6.50
N THR A 210 -8.00 3.67 6.37
CA THR A 210 -9.32 3.05 6.21
C THR A 210 -9.42 2.17 4.96
N LEU A 211 -8.51 2.36 3.99
CA LEU A 211 -8.44 1.56 2.77
C LEU A 211 -8.08 0.09 3.03
N ASP A 212 -7.38 -0.22 4.12
CA ASP A 212 -6.88 -1.57 4.42
C ASP A 212 -7.84 -2.39 5.30
N VAL A 213 -8.93 -1.78 5.76
CA VAL A 213 -9.89 -2.42 6.67
C VAL A 213 -10.57 -3.60 5.98
N ASN A 214 -10.48 -4.78 6.60
CA ASN A 214 -11.06 -6.03 6.10
C ASN A 214 -10.55 -6.46 4.71
N LYS A 215 -9.40 -5.97 4.24
CA LYS A 215 -8.92 -6.26 2.87
C LYS A 215 -8.13 -7.55 2.73
N VAL A 216 -7.70 -8.17 3.83
CA VAL A 216 -6.92 -9.41 3.80
C VAL A 216 -7.74 -10.56 4.34
N THR A 217 -7.99 -11.56 3.51
CA THR A 217 -8.74 -12.78 3.88
C THR A 217 -7.95 -14.03 3.49
N LEU A 218 -7.87 -14.98 4.41
CA LEU A 218 -7.31 -16.30 4.16
C LEU A 218 -8.41 -17.33 4.39
N THR A 219 -8.52 -18.31 3.50
CA THR A 219 -9.44 -19.43 3.63
C THR A 219 -8.66 -20.72 3.72
N PHE A 220 -8.90 -21.49 4.77
CA PHE A 220 -8.45 -22.87 4.89
C PHE A 220 -9.55 -23.78 4.34
N ASN A 221 -9.21 -24.60 3.36
CA ASN A 221 -10.12 -25.47 2.59
C ASN A 221 -9.64 -26.91 2.44
#